data_AF-A0A5K1A4D7-F1
#
_entry.id   AF-A0A5K1A4D7-F1
#
_cell.length_a   1.000
_cell.length_b   1.000
_cell.length_c   1.000
_cell.angle_alpha   90.00
_cell.angle_beta   90.00
_cell.angle_gamma   90.00
#
_symmetry.space_group_name_H-M   'P 1'
#
loop_
_entity.id
_entity.type
_entity.pdbx_description
1 polymer ?
#
loop_
_entity_poly.entity_id
_entity_poly.type
_entity_poly.pdbx_seq_one_letter_code
_entity_poly.pdbx_strand_id
1 'polypeptide(L)'
;NKTLNTQARAKWKKVAYGGMQPGYADNYTDESFLEDMVMNANVVKRDLLKVMLDSVSITQYLCVVVLVVCVWTYTLSARIDGRTLHLVNAVLLGMGFLVLVLTETKLSISLLLHYLLNIAYFISGLYVLAPLYCTLTRSISSDSIWALTVFLLVIHLFLHDYAGSTIRPPGALKNPTLTSNISLNASIVASVLIASRLPSRHH
;
A
#
# COMPACT_ATOMS: atom_id res chain seq x y z
N ASN A 1 54.23 -64.68 22.57
CA ASN A 1 53.88 -63.88 21.36
C ASN A 1 52.78 -62.89 21.71
N LYS A 2 53.00 -61.63 21.29
CA LYS A 2 52.41 -60.37 21.77
C LYS A 2 50.87 -60.31 21.77
N THR A 3 50.30 -59.81 22.85
CA THR A 3 48.93 -59.30 22.94
C THR A 3 48.81 -58.03 22.09
N LEU A 4 48.00 -58.08 21.04
CA LEU A 4 47.68 -56.92 20.19
C LEU A 4 46.78 -55.97 20.99
N ASN A 5 47.39 -54.92 21.54
CA ASN A 5 46.69 -53.83 22.19
C ASN A 5 46.04 -52.98 21.07
N THR A 6 44.76 -53.21 20.78
CA THR A 6 43.98 -52.35 19.89
C THR A 6 43.82 -50.98 20.57
N GLN A 7 44.74 -50.08 20.23
CA GLN A 7 44.72 -48.69 20.64
C GLN A 7 43.39 -48.09 20.15
N ALA A 8 42.49 -47.77 21.09
CA ALA A 8 41.19 -47.19 20.77
C ALA A 8 41.43 -45.88 20.00
N ARG A 9 41.10 -45.88 18.71
CA ARG A 9 41.28 -44.72 17.84
C ARG A 9 40.36 -43.61 18.35
N ALA A 10 40.91 -42.42 18.57
CA ALA A 10 40.11 -41.28 19.01
C ALA A 10 39.01 -41.00 17.97
N LYS A 11 37.76 -40.88 18.41
CA LYS A 11 36.64 -40.55 17.53
C LYS A 11 36.80 -39.10 17.04
N TRP A 12 36.67 -38.89 15.74
CA TRP A 12 36.68 -37.54 15.14
C TRP A 12 35.60 -36.65 15.78
N LYS A 13 35.90 -35.37 15.97
CA LYS A 13 34.97 -34.39 16.56
C LYS A 13 34.73 -33.23 15.61
N LYS A 14 33.46 -32.87 15.42
CA LYS A 14 33.05 -31.69 14.66
C LYS A 14 33.30 -30.44 15.50
N VAL A 15 34.43 -29.78 15.27
CA VAL A 15 34.80 -28.51 15.91
C VAL A 15 35.11 -27.49 14.82
N ALA A 16 34.51 -26.30 14.91
CA ALA A 16 34.78 -25.23 13.96
C ALA A 16 36.23 -24.70 14.10
N TYR A 17 36.75 -24.73 15.32
CA TYR A 17 38.12 -24.36 15.64
C TYR A 17 38.71 -25.40 16.59
N GLY A 18 39.77 -26.05 16.16
CA GLY A 18 40.52 -27.04 16.92
C GLY A 18 41.77 -27.40 16.12
N GLY A 19 42.87 -27.67 16.81
CA GLY A 19 44.10 -28.13 16.16
C GLY A 19 43.92 -29.49 15.47
N MET A 20 44.99 -29.94 14.80
CA MET A 20 45.04 -31.22 14.08
C MET A 20 44.55 -32.38 14.96
N GLN A 21 43.54 -33.11 14.50
CA GLN A 21 43.02 -34.29 15.20
C GLN A 21 43.87 -35.51 14.85
N PRO A 22 44.53 -36.18 15.82
CA PRO A 22 45.41 -37.31 15.55
C PRO A 22 44.66 -38.47 14.87
N GLY A 23 45.18 -38.92 13.72
CA GLY A 23 44.65 -40.09 13.00
C GLY A 23 43.63 -39.79 11.90
N TYR A 24 43.39 -38.51 11.60
CA TYR A 24 42.56 -38.02 10.49
C TYR A 24 43.36 -37.03 9.63
N ALA A 25 43.11 -37.02 8.31
CA ALA A 25 43.73 -36.06 7.40
C ALA A 25 43.12 -34.66 7.58
N ASP A 26 43.86 -33.61 7.18
CA ASP A 26 43.40 -32.22 7.30
C ASP A 26 42.10 -31.92 6.52
N ASN A 27 41.84 -32.69 5.46
CA ASN A 27 40.62 -32.60 4.64
C ASN A 27 39.58 -33.70 4.99
N TYR A 28 39.78 -34.44 6.08
CA TYR A 28 38.86 -35.48 6.48
C TYR A 28 37.54 -34.87 6.96
N THR A 29 36.45 -35.27 6.31
CA THR A 29 35.08 -34.97 6.70
C THR A 29 34.40 -36.28 7.06
N ASP A 30 33.70 -36.32 8.19
CA ASP A 30 32.97 -37.51 8.62
C ASP A 30 31.72 -37.75 7.75
N GLU A 31 31.31 -39.01 7.61
CA GLU A 31 30.13 -39.41 6.82
C GLU A 31 28.83 -38.80 7.40
N SER A 32 28.78 -38.57 8.74
CA SER A 32 27.63 -37.91 9.39
C SER A 32 27.61 -36.39 9.22
N PHE A 33 28.62 -35.78 8.59
CA PHE A 33 28.74 -34.32 8.49
C PHE A 33 27.51 -33.66 7.87
N LEU A 34 26.95 -34.31 6.85
CA LEU A 34 25.78 -33.84 6.12
C LEU A 34 24.46 -34.18 6.84
N GLU A 35 24.46 -35.10 7.81
CA GLU A 35 23.25 -35.46 8.57
C GLU A 35 22.74 -34.27 9.41
N ASP A 36 23.66 -33.45 9.93
CA ASP A 36 23.30 -32.23 10.67
C ASP A 36 22.99 -31.03 9.75
N MET A 37 22.98 -31.20 8.43
CA MET A 37 22.77 -30.07 7.52
C MET A 37 21.32 -29.61 7.55
N VAL A 38 21.07 -28.46 8.17
CA VAL A 38 19.75 -27.82 8.19
C VAL A 38 19.53 -27.08 6.86
N MET A 39 18.99 -27.77 5.85
CA MET A 39 18.81 -27.19 4.50
C MET A 39 17.69 -26.13 4.39
N ASN A 40 16.85 -25.93 5.41
CA ASN A 40 15.71 -24.99 5.33
C ASN A 40 15.31 -24.44 6.72
N ALA A 41 16.28 -24.01 7.53
CA ALA A 41 16.04 -23.57 8.90
C ALA A 41 14.98 -22.44 9.03
N ASN A 42 14.81 -21.64 7.98
CA ASN A 42 14.00 -20.42 8.02
C ASN A 42 12.98 -20.31 6.87
N VAL A 43 12.60 -21.43 6.22
CA VAL A 43 11.56 -21.39 5.17
C VAL A 43 10.19 -21.20 5.81
N VAL A 44 9.78 -19.94 5.88
CA VAL A 44 8.42 -19.55 6.27
C VAL A 44 7.48 -19.88 5.10
N LYS A 45 6.65 -20.91 5.25
CA LYS A 45 5.54 -21.18 4.32
C LYS A 45 4.57 -20.01 4.39
N ARG A 46 4.53 -19.20 3.34
CA ARG A 46 3.57 -18.10 3.23
C ARG A 46 2.22 -18.68 2.84
N ASP A 47 1.18 -18.25 3.53
CA ASP A 47 -0.19 -18.53 3.14
C ASP A 47 -0.52 -17.70 1.88
N LEU A 48 -0.67 -18.39 0.74
CA LEU A 48 -0.94 -17.75 -0.54
C LEU A 48 -2.28 -17.01 -0.54
N LEU A 49 -3.30 -17.52 0.16
CA LEU A 49 -4.61 -16.88 0.22
C LEU A 49 -4.54 -15.56 0.97
N LYS A 50 -3.78 -15.53 2.07
CA LYS A 50 -3.51 -14.30 2.81
C LYS A 50 -2.81 -13.28 1.93
N VAL A 51 -1.74 -13.69 1.24
CA VAL A 51 -1.01 -12.79 0.33
C VAL A 51 -1.90 -12.28 -0.81
N MET A 52 -2.76 -13.13 -1.37
CA MET A 52 -3.71 -12.73 -2.41
C MET A 52 -4.72 -11.71 -1.88
N LEU A 53 -5.31 -11.94 -0.70
CA LEU A 53 -6.24 -11.00 -0.08
C LEU A 53 -5.55 -9.66 0.22
N ASP A 54 -4.33 -9.69 0.72
CA ASP A 54 -3.53 -8.48 1.00
C ASP A 54 -3.24 -7.69 -0.29
N SER A 55 -3.02 -8.37 -1.41
CA SER A 55 -2.78 -7.75 -2.71
C SER A 55 -4.01 -7.04 -3.31
N VAL A 56 -5.23 -7.40 -2.87
CA VAL A 56 -6.47 -6.76 -3.33
C VAL A 56 -6.50 -5.29 -2.95
N SER A 57 -6.08 -4.95 -1.72
CA SER A 57 -6.05 -3.56 -1.25
C SER A 57 -5.12 -2.71 -2.10
N ILE A 58 -3.92 -3.22 -2.40
CA ILE A 58 -2.94 -2.54 -3.25
C ILE A 58 -3.49 -2.33 -4.66
N THR A 59 -4.06 -3.38 -5.25
CA THR A 59 -4.63 -3.35 -6.60
C THR A 59 -5.81 -2.39 -6.69
N GLN A 60 -6.68 -2.36 -5.67
CA GLN A 60 -7.82 -1.46 -5.61
C GLN A 60 -7.39 0.01 -5.67
N TYR A 61 -6.42 0.41 -4.85
CA TYR A 61 -5.93 1.80 -4.85
C TYR A 61 -5.20 2.16 -6.14
N LEU A 62 -4.45 1.23 -6.73
CA LEU A 62 -3.85 1.42 -8.05
C LEU A 62 -4.94 1.67 -9.11
N CYS A 63 -6.01 0.87 -9.10
CA CYS A 63 -7.17 1.07 -9.98
C CYS A 63 -7.83 2.43 -9.76
N VAL A 64 -7.96 2.90 -8.51
CA VAL A 64 -8.52 4.24 -8.22
C VAL A 64 -7.66 5.35 -8.82
N VAL A 65 -6.33 5.30 -8.65
CA VAL A 65 -5.42 6.30 -9.23
C VAL A 65 -5.51 6.31 -10.76
N VAL A 66 -5.53 5.12 -11.39
CA VAL A 66 -5.70 4.99 -12.84
C VAL A 66 -7.05 5.56 -13.29
N LEU A 67 -8.14 5.25 -12.57
CA LEU A 67 -9.47 5.79 -12.86
C LEU A 67 -9.49 7.32 -12.80
N VAL A 68 -8.85 7.94 -11.80
CA VAL A 68 -8.74 9.40 -11.70
C VAL A 68 -8.05 9.99 -12.93
N VAL A 69 -6.92 9.40 -13.35
CA VAL A 69 -6.20 9.82 -14.56
C VAL A 69 -7.03 9.62 -15.82
N CYS A 70 -7.74 8.49 -15.95
CA CYS A 70 -8.64 8.23 -17.06
C CYS A 70 -9.78 9.27 -17.11
N VAL A 71 -10.52 9.46 -16.01
CA VAL A 71 -11.62 10.44 -15.95
C VAL A 71 -11.12 11.83 -16.34
N TRP A 72 -9.96 12.25 -15.83
CA TRP A 72 -9.37 13.53 -16.20
C TRP A 72 -9.05 13.63 -17.70
N THR A 73 -8.30 12.68 -18.26
CA THR A 73 -7.91 12.70 -19.68
C THR A 73 -9.11 12.69 -20.63
N TYR A 74 -10.15 11.91 -20.30
CA TYR A 74 -11.41 11.90 -21.05
C TYR A 74 -12.20 13.20 -20.91
N THR A 75 -12.19 13.83 -19.74
CA THR A 75 -12.86 15.11 -19.50
C THR A 75 -12.16 16.25 -20.26
N LEU A 76 -10.82 16.28 -20.26
CA LEU A 76 -10.03 17.26 -20.99
C LEU A 76 -10.20 17.12 -22.51
N SER A 77 -10.30 15.88 -23.00
CA SER A 77 -10.59 15.58 -24.41
C SER A 77 -12.02 15.91 -24.84
N ALA A 78 -12.83 16.50 -23.94
CA ALA A 78 -14.24 16.85 -24.14
C ALA A 78 -15.14 15.66 -24.57
N ARG A 79 -14.69 14.41 -24.36
CA ARG A 79 -15.45 13.20 -24.72
C ARG A 79 -16.54 12.87 -23.71
N ILE A 80 -16.32 13.22 -22.44
CA ILE A 80 -17.29 13.03 -21.36
C ILE A 80 -17.84 14.39 -20.97
N ASP A 81 -19.17 14.53 -21.01
CA ASP A 81 -19.83 15.72 -20.52
C ASP A 81 -19.88 15.76 -18.99
N GLY A 82 -19.77 16.95 -18.42
CA GLY A 82 -19.78 17.15 -16.97
C GLY A 82 -21.07 16.67 -16.31
N ARG A 83 -22.22 16.76 -17.00
CA ARG A 83 -23.50 16.26 -16.48
C ARG A 83 -23.51 14.75 -16.34
N THR A 84 -22.98 14.04 -17.35
CA THR A 84 -22.87 12.58 -17.31
C THR A 84 -21.96 12.12 -16.17
N LEU A 85 -20.83 12.81 -15.95
CA LEU A 85 -19.93 12.48 -14.85
C LEU A 85 -20.58 12.68 -13.48
N HIS A 86 -21.27 13.81 -13.26
CA HIS A 86 -22.02 14.04 -12.03
C HIS A 86 -23.13 13.00 -11.80
N LEU A 87 -23.86 12.62 -12.87
CA LEU A 87 -24.92 11.60 -12.78
C LEU A 87 -24.36 10.23 -12.41
N VAL A 88 -23.25 9.81 -13.04
CA VAL A 88 -22.57 8.54 -12.71
C VAL A 88 -22.14 8.53 -11.24
N ASN A 89 -21.55 9.63 -10.74
CA ASN A 89 -21.16 9.75 -9.33
C ASN A 89 -22.38 9.68 -8.38
N ALA A 90 -23.49 10.35 -8.72
CA ALA A 90 -24.71 10.32 -7.91
C ALA A 90 -25.32 8.91 -7.85
N VAL A 91 -25.36 8.19 -8.98
CA VAL A 91 -25.84 6.81 -9.03
C VAL A 91 -24.92 5.89 -8.22
N LEU A 92 -23.60 6.01 -8.36
CA LEU A 92 -22.63 5.19 -7.62
C LEU A 92 -22.74 5.43 -6.11
N LEU A 93 -22.89 6.69 -5.68
CA LEU A 93 -23.12 7.05 -4.28
C LEU A 93 -24.43 6.45 -3.76
N GLY A 94 -25.51 6.55 -4.53
CA GLY A 94 -26.80 5.97 -4.18
C GLY A 94 -26.74 4.44 -4.04
N MET A 95 -26.05 3.77 -4.95
CA MET A 95 -25.82 2.33 -4.90
C MET A 95 -24.98 1.94 -3.67
N GLY A 96 -23.92 2.68 -3.36
CA GLY A 96 -23.11 2.44 -2.16
C GLY A 96 -23.90 2.64 -0.87
N PHE A 97 -24.73 3.68 -0.81
CA PHE A 97 -25.64 3.92 0.31
C PHE A 97 -26.67 2.80 0.45
N LEU A 98 -27.23 2.31 -0.66
CA LEU A 98 -28.16 1.17 -0.66
C LEU A 98 -27.50 -0.09 -0.09
N VAL A 99 -26.28 -0.42 -0.50
CA VAL A 99 -25.51 -1.56 0.05
C VAL A 99 -25.30 -1.41 1.55
N LEU A 100 -24.98 -0.20 2.02
CA LEU A 100 -24.80 0.10 3.43
C LEU A 100 -26.12 -0.10 4.21
N VAL A 101 -27.24 0.37 3.68
CA VAL A 101 -28.58 0.16 4.28
C VAL A 101 -28.97 -1.32 4.33
N LEU A 102 -28.61 -2.10 3.30
CA LEU A 102 -28.92 -3.54 3.24
C LEU A 102 -28.02 -4.38 4.14
N THR A 103 -26.80 -3.93 4.42
CA THR A 103 -25.81 -4.66 5.23
C THR A 103 -25.94 -4.32 6.71
N GLU A 104 -26.21 -3.06 7.04
CA GLU A 104 -26.30 -2.59 8.42
C GLU A 104 -27.71 -2.78 8.98
N THR A 105 -27.81 -3.55 10.07
CA THR A 105 -29.09 -3.82 10.74
C THR A 105 -29.57 -2.65 11.61
N LYS A 106 -28.70 -1.66 11.89
CA LYS A 106 -29.00 -0.51 12.75
C LYS A 106 -28.35 0.76 12.22
N LEU A 107 -29.11 1.55 11.47
CA LEU A 107 -28.67 2.89 11.08
C LEU A 107 -28.99 3.90 12.20
N SER A 108 -27.95 4.39 12.86
CA SER A 108 -28.10 5.52 13.78
C SER A 108 -28.15 6.83 13.00
N ILE A 109 -29.28 7.54 13.10
CA ILE A 109 -29.45 8.86 12.48
C ILE A 109 -28.41 9.86 13.02
N SER A 110 -28.02 9.75 14.30
CA SER A 110 -27.01 10.64 14.88
C SER A 110 -25.64 10.47 14.24
N LEU A 111 -25.27 9.23 13.89
CA LEU A 111 -24.02 8.93 13.19
C LEU A 111 -24.05 9.45 11.76
N LEU A 112 -25.19 9.28 11.07
CA LEU A 112 -25.40 9.81 9.72
C LEU A 112 -25.31 11.33 9.69
N LEU A 113 -25.95 12.03 10.64
CA LEU A 113 -25.86 13.49 10.76
C LEU A 113 -24.42 13.95 11.06
N HIS A 114 -23.69 13.22 11.91
CA HIS A 114 -22.29 13.52 12.17
C HIS A 114 -21.45 13.43 10.90
N TYR A 115 -21.64 12.39 10.08
CA TYR A 115 -20.96 12.27 8.79
C TYR A 115 -21.36 13.36 7.80
N LEU A 116 -22.65 13.66 7.67
CA LEU A 116 -23.12 14.74 6.80
C LEU A 116 -22.55 16.09 7.21
N LEU A 117 -22.47 16.37 8.50
CA LEU A 117 -21.92 17.62 9.03
C LEU A 117 -20.41 17.71 8.79
N ASN A 118 -19.66 16.61 8.95
CA ASN A 118 -18.23 16.56 8.59
C ASN A 118 -18.01 16.78 7.09
N ILE A 119 -18.84 16.18 6.24
CA ILE A 119 -18.81 16.40 4.78
C ILE A 119 -19.13 17.86 4.46
N ALA A 120 -20.13 18.46 5.13
CA ALA A 120 -20.49 19.86 4.92
C ALA A 120 -19.34 20.81 5.31
N TYR A 121 -18.65 20.56 6.43
CA TYR A 121 -17.45 21.32 6.81
C TYR A 121 -16.31 21.16 5.81
N PHE A 122 -16.11 19.95 5.28
CA PHE A 122 -15.09 19.71 4.27
C PHE A 122 -15.41 20.44 2.96
N ILE A 123 -16.65 20.35 2.48
CA ILE A 123 -17.10 21.01 1.24
C ILE A 123 -17.04 22.54 1.39
N SER A 124 -17.45 23.09 2.52
CA SER A 124 -17.39 24.54 2.75
C SER A 124 -15.94 25.05 2.76
N GLY A 125 -15.03 24.32 3.42
CA GLY A 125 -13.60 24.59 3.36
C GLY A 125 -13.06 24.56 1.93
N LEU A 126 -13.40 23.51 1.18
CA LEU A 126 -12.96 23.36 -0.21
C LEU A 126 -13.52 24.46 -1.11
N TYR A 127 -14.76 24.90 -0.89
CA TYR A 127 -15.39 25.97 -1.67
C TYR A 127 -14.70 27.32 -1.46
N VAL A 128 -14.25 27.62 -0.24
CA VAL A 128 -13.47 28.83 0.07
C VAL A 128 -12.05 28.73 -0.51
N LEU A 129 -11.43 27.55 -0.43
CA LEU A 129 -10.05 27.33 -0.88
C LEU A 129 -9.92 27.19 -2.40
N ALA A 130 -10.94 26.68 -3.09
CA ALA A 130 -10.95 26.46 -4.54
C ALA A 130 -10.58 27.71 -5.38
N PRO A 131 -11.22 28.89 -5.19
CA PRO A 131 -10.85 30.10 -5.93
C PRO A 131 -9.43 30.59 -5.60
N LEU A 132 -8.96 30.40 -4.36
CA LEU A 132 -7.59 30.72 -3.97
C LEU A 132 -6.58 29.87 -4.74
N TYR A 133 -6.79 28.56 -4.80
CA TYR A 133 -5.93 27.65 -5.57
C TYR A 133 -6.00 27.92 -7.06
N CYS A 134 -7.16 28.21 -7.62
CA CYS A 134 -7.30 28.60 -9.03
C CYS A 134 -6.46 29.86 -9.35
N THR A 135 -6.50 30.85 -8.45
CA THR A 135 -5.72 32.09 -8.61
C THR A 135 -4.22 31.85 -8.51
N LEU A 136 -3.77 31.05 -7.51
CA LEU A 136 -2.37 30.69 -7.31
C LEU A 136 -1.78 29.86 -8.47
N THR A 137 -2.59 28.97 -9.05
CA THR A 137 -2.17 28.08 -10.15
C THR A 137 -2.24 28.75 -11.52
N ARG A 138 -2.79 29.96 -11.62
CA ARG A 138 -2.90 30.70 -12.89
C ARG A 138 -1.54 31.13 -13.46
N SER A 139 -0.58 31.46 -12.60
CA SER A 139 0.78 31.85 -13.00
C SER A 139 1.70 30.66 -13.32
N ILE A 140 1.29 29.44 -12.96
CA ILE A 140 2.06 28.21 -13.21
C ILE A 140 1.75 27.69 -14.61
N SER A 141 2.78 27.27 -15.35
CA SER A 141 2.59 26.68 -16.67
C SER A 141 1.77 25.38 -16.60
N SER A 142 1.04 25.06 -17.67
CA SER A 142 0.29 23.81 -17.75
C SER A 142 1.20 22.59 -17.57
N ASP A 143 2.33 22.54 -18.27
CA ASP A 143 3.27 21.41 -18.24
C ASP A 143 3.80 21.13 -16.83
N SER A 144 4.08 22.19 -16.05
CA SER A 144 4.48 22.05 -14.65
C SER A 144 3.35 21.49 -13.77
N ILE A 145 2.09 21.85 -14.03
CA ILE A 145 0.94 21.30 -13.30
C ILE A 145 0.78 19.82 -13.59
N TRP A 146 0.92 19.39 -14.85
CA TRP A 146 0.91 17.97 -15.21
C TRP A 146 1.99 17.20 -14.47
N ALA A 147 3.23 17.69 -14.47
CA ALA A 147 4.35 17.07 -13.77
C ALA A 147 4.09 17.00 -12.24
N LEU A 148 3.63 18.10 -11.64
CA LEU A 148 3.35 18.17 -10.21
C LEU A 148 2.21 17.24 -9.80
N THR A 149 1.14 17.15 -10.59
CA THR A 149 0.04 16.21 -10.36
C THR A 149 0.51 14.77 -10.41
N VAL A 150 1.29 14.38 -11.43
CA VAL A 150 1.84 13.01 -11.52
C VAL A 150 2.73 12.71 -10.32
N PHE A 151 3.61 13.65 -9.95
CA PHE A 151 4.47 13.51 -8.79
C PHE A 151 3.67 13.34 -7.48
N LEU A 152 2.62 14.13 -7.27
CA LEU A 152 1.76 14.03 -6.10
C LEU A 152 0.95 12.73 -6.07
N LEU A 153 0.50 12.23 -7.23
CA LEU A 153 -0.16 10.92 -7.32
C LEU A 153 0.81 9.77 -7.01
N VAL A 154 2.07 9.89 -7.42
CA VAL A 154 3.14 8.94 -7.05
C VAL A 154 3.39 8.98 -5.54
N ILE A 155 3.52 10.16 -4.94
CA ILE A 155 3.61 10.32 -3.48
C ILE A 155 2.40 9.69 -2.80
N HIS A 156 1.19 9.98 -3.27
CA HIS A 156 -0.03 9.42 -2.72
C HIS A 156 0.02 7.89 -2.71
N LEU A 157 0.40 7.26 -3.83
CA LEU A 157 0.52 5.81 -3.96
C LEU A 157 1.56 5.23 -2.99
N PHE A 158 2.76 5.82 -2.89
CA PHE A 158 3.80 5.28 -2.01
C PHE A 158 3.55 5.51 -0.52
N LEU A 159 2.89 6.61 -0.16
CA LEU A 159 2.63 6.98 1.24
C LEU A 159 1.27 6.48 1.75
N HIS A 160 0.45 5.88 0.88
CA HIS A 160 -0.84 5.34 1.30
C HIS A 160 -0.67 4.17 2.28
N ASP A 161 -1.45 4.16 3.36
CA ASP A 161 -1.45 3.05 4.31
C ASP A 161 -2.32 1.89 3.79
N TYR A 162 -1.68 0.89 3.19
CA TYR A 162 -2.32 -0.33 2.72
C TYR A 162 -2.68 -1.32 3.86
N ALA A 163 -2.27 -1.05 5.10
CA ALA A 163 -2.47 -1.96 6.22
C ALA A 163 -3.93 -2.04 6.72
N GLY A 164 -4.81 -1.12 6.29
CA GLY A 164 -6.21 -1.06 6.71
C GLY A 164 -7.06 -2.29 6.36
N SER A 165 -6.56 -3.17 5.47
CA SER A 165 -7.28 -4.35 4.97
C SER A 165 -6.72 -5.70 5.47
N THR A 166 -5.65 -5.70 6.26
CA THR A 166 -4.85 -6.91 6.57
C THR A 166 -4.62 -7.11 8.08
N ILE A 167 -4.54 -8.37 8.52
CA ILE A 167 -4.10 -8.79 9.86
C ILE A 167 -2.69 -8.24 10.14
N ARG A 168 -2.59 -7.19 10.96
CA ARG A 168 -1.31 -6.64 11.42
C ARG A 168 -0.46 -7.75 12.05
N PRO A 169 0.81 -7.94 11.64
CA PRO A 169 1.69 -8.83 12.36
C PRO A 169 1.89 -8.29 13.79
N PRO A 170 1.88 -9.17 14.81
CA PRO A 170 2.12 -8.75 16.19
C PRO A 170 3.53 -8.12 16.27
N GLY A 171 3.59 -6.83 16.66
CA GLY A 171 4.84 -6.07 16.78
C GLY A 171 5.08 -4.98 15.73
N ALA A 172 4.19 -4.79 14.73
CA ALA A 172 4.33 -3.70 13.77
C ALA A 172 4.20 -2.31 14.43
N LEU A 173 5.24 -1.47 14.26
CA LEU A 173 5.32 -0.11 14.79
C LEU A 173 4.10 0.72 14.32
N LYS A 174 3.32 1.25 15.27
CA LYS A 174 2.07 1.98 15.00
C LYS A 174 2.34 3.45 14.64
N ASN A 175 2.98 3.71 13.49
CA ASN A 175 3.14 5.08 12.99
C ASN A 175 2.57 5.34 11.57
N PRO A 176 1.42 4.77 11.14
CA PRO A 176 0.88 5.04 9.81
C PRO A 176 0.21 6.42 9.65
N THR A 177 -0.05 7.14 10.75
CA THR A 177 -0.90 8.33 10.74
C THR A 177 -0.27 9.48 9.97
N LEU A 178 1.02 9.75 10.15
CA LEU A 178 1.71 10.84 9.44
C LEU A 178 1.77 10.58 7.94
N THR A 179 2.21 9.38 7.55
CA THR A 179 2.35 8.97 6.14
C THR A 179 0.99 8.99 5.43
N SER A 180 -0.04 8.47 6.09
CA SER A 180 -1.42 8.50 5.59
C SER A 180 -1.94 9.94 5.44
N ASN A 181 -1.68 10.83 6.40
CA ASN A 181 -2.07 12.24 6.30
C ASN A 181 -1.38 12.96 5.13
N ILE A 182 -0.07 12.72 4.93
CA ILE A 182 0.66 13.29 3.79
C ILE A 182 0.10 12.75 2.48
N SER A 183 -0.18 11.45 2.40
CA SER A 183 -0.79 10.81 1.24
C SER A 183 -2.16 11.41 0.91
N LEU A 184 -3.03 11.59 1.91
CA LEU A 184 -4.35 12.18 1.74
C LEU A 184 -4.24 13.63 1.24
N ASN A 185 -3.40 14.44 1.88
CA ASN A 185 -3.18 15.82 1.46
C ASN A 185 -2.60 15.91 0.04
N ALA A 186 -1.66 15.04 -0.33
CA ALA A 186 -1.11 14.97 -1.68
C ALA A 186 -2.19 14.67 -2.73
N SER A 187 -3.11 13.75 -2.42
CA SER A 187 -4.25 13.41 -3.29
C SER A 187 -5.22 14.58 -3.46
N ILE A 188 -5.55 15.29 -2.37
CA ILE A 188 -6.40 16.50 -2.44
C ILE A 188 -5.74 17.57 -3.31
N VAL A 189 -4.46 17.86 -3.10
CA VAL A 189 -3.74 18.87 -3.89
C VAL A 189 -3.67 18.45 -5.36
N ALA A 190 -3.39 17.19 -5.66
CA ALA A 190 -3.39 16.67 -7.03
C ALA A 190 -4.77 16.84 -7.71
N SER A 191 -5.85 16.51 -7.01
CA SER A 191 -7.23 16.71 -7.48
C SER A 191 -7.53 18.18 -7.80
N VAL A 192 -7.15 19.10 -6.90
CA VAL A 192 -7.36 20.55 -7.10
C VAL A 192 -6.54 21.08 -8.27
N LEU A 193 -5.28 20.64 -8.42
CA LEU A 193 -4.42 21.02 -9.54
C LEU A 193 -5.02 20.58 -10.88
N ILE A 194 -5.51 19.34 -10.96
CA ILE A 194 -6.23 18.82 -12.13
C ILE A 194 -7.47 19.67 -12.42
N ALA A 195 -8.28 19.93 -11.38
CA ALA A 195 -9.53 20.67 -11.53
C ALA A 195 -9.31 22.11 -12.00
N SER A 196 -8.20 22.76 -11.59
CA SER A 196 -7.84 24.12 -12.01
C SER A 196 -7.62 24.29 -13.52
N ARG A 197 -7.42 23.19 -14.25
CA ARG A 197 -7.19 23.17 -15.71
C ARG A 197 -8.39 22.63 -16.49
N LEU A 198 -9.48 22.27 -15.82
CA LEU A 198 -10.73 21.95 -16.50
C LEU A 198 -11.33 23.22 -17.09
N PRO A 199 -11.74 23.21 -18.37
CA PRO A 199 -12.41 24.36 -18.97
C PRO A 199 -13.74 24.61 -18.25
N SER A 200 -13.92 25.82 -17.71
CA SER A 200 -15.15 26.21 -17.02
C SER A 200 -16.31 26.28 -18.03
N ARG A 201 -17.22 25.28 -17.99
CA ARG A 201 -18.44 25.26 -18.83
C ARG A 201 -19.59 26.07 -18.23
N HIS A 202 -19.31 27.12 -17.47
CA HIS A 202 -20.32 28.10 -17.05
C HIS A 202 -20.23 29.32 -17.97
N HIS A 203 -20.89 29.20 -19.13
CA HIS A 203 -21.46 30.30 -19.89
C HIS A 203 -22.98 30.18 -19.81
#